data_AF-A0A4Z0L1D2-F1
#
_entry.id   AF-A0A4Z0L1D2-F1
#
_cell.length_a   1.000
_cell.length_b   1.000
_cell.length_c   1.000
_cell.angle_alpha   90.00
_cell.angle_beta   90.00
_cell.angle_gamma   90.00
#
_symmetry.space_group_name_H-M   'P 1'
#
loop_
_entity.id
_entity.type
_entity.pdbx_description
1 polymer ?
#
loop_
_entity_poly.entity_id
_entity_poly.type
_entity_poly.pdbx_seq_one_letter_code
_entity_poly.pdbx_strand_id
1 'polypeptide(L)'
;PQGRQSLQEARLLATTGHTEQAIASYDKLFKGYPPEGELAVEYWTTVAKLPARRHEAINQLQKINAVSPGNNALQNALAQLLFASGRRDEGFAVLKQMAKSSTGRSAASAIWYQQIKALPVSDASGHALQDYLSQFSDGDSVSAARAQLRAQPKQLAAPAFRARAQGGAAGAAGGGGGARARGRPAGG
;
A
#
# COMPACT_ATOMS: atom_id res chain seq x y z
N PRO A 1 -0.76 -36.61 -16.11
CA PRO A 1 -1.00 -35.84 -17.35
C PRO A 1 -2.06 -34.74 -17.19
N GLN A 2 -3.22 -35.09 -16.61
CA GLN A 2 -4.36 -34.19 -16.41
C GLN A 2 -4.04 -32.96 -15.54
N GLY A 3 -3.35 -33.11 -14.40
CA GLY A 3 -3.03 -31.97 -13.53
C GLY A 3 -2.15 -30.88 -14.21
N ARG A 4 -1.29 -31.26 -15.16
CA ARG A 4 -0.53 -30.29 -15.97
C ARG A 4 -1.42 -29.52 -16.94
N GLN A 5 -2.42 -30.16 -17.53
CA GLN A 5 -3.35 -29.50 -18.44
C GLN A 5 -4.26 -28.53 -17.69
N SER A 6 -4.83 -28.95 -16.56
CA SER A 6 -5.66 -28.09 -15.70
C SER A 6 -4.90 -26.87 -15.18
N LEU A 7 -3.61 -27.03 -14.89
CA LEU A 7 -2.74 -25.91 -14.50
C LEU A 7 -2.56 -24.88 -15.63
N GLN A 8 -2.33 -25.35 -16.86
CA GLN A 8 -2.17 -24.45 -18.01
C GLN A 8 -3.47 -23.72 -18.35
N GLU A 9 -4.61 -24.39 -18.20
CA GLU A 9 -5.93 -23.77 -18.36
C GLU A 9 -6.17 -22.68 -17.30
N ALA A 10 -5.89 -22.97 -16.03
CA ALA A 10 -6.01 -21.98 -14.95
C ALA A 10 -5.10 -20.76 -15.20
N ARG A 11 -3.88 -20.97 -15.70
CA ARG A 11 -2.96 -19.88 -16.10
C ARG A 11 -3.51 -19.07 -17.25
N LEU A 12 -4.05 -19.71 -18.29
CA LEU A 12 -4.67 -19.02 -19.43
C LEU A 12 -5.86 -18.16 -18.98
N LEU A 13 -6.71 -18.67 -18.10
CA LEU A 13 -7.81 -17.91 -17.52
C LEU A 13 -7.29 -16.70 -16.73
N ALA A 14 -6.23 -16.88 -15.93
CA ALA A 14 -5.64 -15.81 -15.14
C ALA A 14 -5.01 -14.70 -16.00
N THR A 15 -4.36 -15.07 -17.12
CA THR A 15 -3.72 -14.10 -18.03
C THR A 15 -4.71 -13.40 -18.95
N THR A 16 -5.83 -14.05 -19.28
CA THR A 16 -6.92 -13.46 -20.11
C THR A 16 -7.93 -12.65 -19.29
N GLY A 17 -7.72 -12.48 -17.99
CA GLY A 17 -8.56 -11.65 -17.12
C GLY A 17 -9.74 -12.36 -16.47
N HIS A 18 -9.96 -13.65 -16.76
CA HIS A 18 -10.99 -14.51 -16.17
C HIS A 18 -10.61 -14.97 -14.75
N THR A 19 -10.32 -14.01 -13.87
CA THR A 19 -9.71 -14.22 -12.56
C THR A 19 -10.52 -15.18 -11.68
N GLU A 20 -11.84 -15.03 -11.62
CA GLU A 20 -12.69 -15.91 -10.81
C GLU A 20 -12.68 -17.36 -11.32
N GLN A 21 -12.72 -17.54 -12.63
CA GLN A 21 -12.65 -18.87 -13.25
C GLN A 21 -11.28 -19.51 -13.05
N ALA A 22 -10.21 -18.72 -13.16
CA ALA A 22 -8.85 -19.18 -12.86
C ALA A 22 -8.74 -19.68 -11.42
N ILE A 23 -9.24 -18.90 -10.45
CA ILE A 23 -9.26 -19.28 -9.04
C ILE A 23 -10.06 -20.56 -8.84
N ALA A 24 -11.25 -20.68 -9.44
CA ALA A 24 -12.06 -21.90 -9.34
C ALA A 24 -11.34 -23.13 -9.92
N SER A 25 -10.61 -22.97 -11.03
CA SER A 25 -9.79 -24.04 -11.62
C SER A 25 -8.63 -24.43 -10.73
N TYR A 26 -7.93 -23.46 -10.13
CA TYR A 26 -6.90 -23.73 -9.13
C TYR A 26 -7.45 -24.40 -7.87
N ASP A 27 -8.58 -23.93 -7.34
CA ASP A 27 -9.23 -24.48 -6.15
C ASP A 27 -9.61 -25.94 -6.36
N LYS A 28 -10.11 -26.29 -7.55
CA LYS A 28 -10.36 -27.69 -7.93
C LYS A 28 -9.07 -28.51 -8.02
N LEU A 29 -8.02 -27.95 -8.62
CA LEU A 29 -6.74 -28.62 -8.81
C LEU A 29 -6.01 -28.89 -7.48
N PHE A 30 -6.05 -27.93 -6.56
CA PHE A 30 -5.31 -27.96 -5.30
C PHE A 30 -6.18 -28.28 -4.08
N LYS A 31 -7.50 -28.39 -4.26
CA LYS A 31 -8.48 -28.56 -3.17
C LYS A 31 -8.34 -27.47 -2.09
N GLY A 32 -7.97 -26.26 -2.50
CA GLY A 32 -7.70 -25.12 -1.61
C GLY A 32 -6.29 -25.08 -0.97
N TYR A 33 -5.44 -26.08 -1.22
CA TYR A 33 -4.10 -26.18 -0.64
C TYR A 33 -3.04 -26.31 -1.76
N PRO A 34 -2.53 -25.19 -2.30
CA PRO A 34 -1.51 -25.24 -3.33
C PRO A 34 -0.21 -25.88 -2.78
N PRO A 35 0.57 -26.59 -3.61
CA PRO A 35 1.88 -27.08 -3.20
C PRO A 35 2.83 -25.93 -2.90
N GLU A 36 3.79 -26.17 -2.00
CA GLU A 36 4.78 -25.17 -1.59
C GLU A 36 5.65 -24.66 -2.76
N GLY A 37 6.34 -23.54 -2.50
CA GLY A 37 7.23 -22.89 -3.48
C GLY A 37 6.49 -21.97 -4.45
N GLU A 38 7.01 -21.86 -5.67
CA GLU A 38 6.54 -20.87 -6.65
C GLU A 38 5.07 -21.03 -7.05
N LEU A 39 4.53 -22.25 -7.01
CA LEU A 39 3.12 -22.48 -7.36
C LEU A 39 2.16 -21.94 -6.29
N ALA A 40 2.53 -21.99 -5.00
CA ALA A 40 1.78 -21.33 -3.95
C ALA A 40 1.79 -19.80 -4.12
N VAL A 41 2.93 -19.21 -4.51
CA VAL A 41 3.03 -17.78 -4.79
C VAL A 41 2.11 -17.39 -5.95
N GLU A 42 2.14 -18.13 -7.05
CA GLU A 42 1.30 -17.90 -8.23
C GLU A 42 -0.20 -17.98 -7.88
N TYR A 43 -0.60 -19.03 -7.16
CA TYR A 43 -1.97 -19.23 -6.72
C TYR A 43 -2.45 -18.08 -5.84
N TRP A 44 -1.75 -17.79 -4.74
CA TRP A 44 -2.20 -16.77 -3.79
C TRP A 44 -2.12 -15.35 -4.38
N THR A 45 -1.17 -15.06 -5.27
CA THR A 45 -1.15 -13.79 -6.01
C THR A 45 -2.37 -13.66 -6.92
N THR A 46 -2.83 -14.77 -7.52
CA THR A 46 -4.08 -14.78 -8.31
C THR A 46 -5.30 -14.59 -7.42
N VAL A 47 -5.38 -15.31 -6.29
CA VAL A 47 -6.48 -15.17 -5.31
C VAL A 47 -6.56 -13.74 -4.76
N ALA A 48 -5.43 -13.07 -4.54
CA ALA A 48 -5.38 -11.70 -4.02
C ALA A 48 -6.08 -10.67 -4.92
N LYS A 49 -6.26 -10.97 -6.20
CA LYS A 49 -7.02 -10.12 -7.14
C LYS A 49 -8.51 -10.08 -6.79
N LEU A 50 -9.05 -11.12 -6.16
CA LEU A 50 -10.45 -11.17 -5.72
C LEU A 50 -10.61 -10.43 -4.38
N PRO A 51 -11.38 -9.32 -4.30
CA PRO A 51 -11.51 -8.55 -3.06
C PRO A 51 -11.99 -9.38 -1.87
N ALA A 52 -12.95 -10.30 -2.09
CA ALA A 52 -13.51 -11.15 -1.03
C ALA A 52 -12.49 -12.12 -0.41
N ARG A 53 -11.43 -12.51 -1.14
CA ARG A 53 -10.38 -13.43 -0.67
C ARG A 53 -9.02 -12.76 -0.49
N ARG A 54 -8.94 -11.44 -0.69
CA ARG A 54 -7.65 -10.72 -0.65
C ARG A 54 -6.96 -10.84 0.69
N HIS A 55 -7.71 -10.75 1.79
CA HIS A 55 -7.13 -10.86 3.14
C HIS A 55 -6.52 -12.24 3.38
N GLU A 56 -7.22 -13.31 2.99
CA GLU A 56 -6.72 -14.69 3.05
C GLU A 56 -5.41 -14.82 2.27
N ALA A 57 -5.41 -14.35 1.01
CA ALA A 57 -4.25 -14.42 0.14
C ALA A 57 -3.03 -13.68 0.69
N ILE A 58 -3.22 -12.47 1.22
CA ILE A 58 -2.12 -11.71 1.83
C ILE A 58 -1.51 -12.49 3.00
N ASN A 59 -2.34 -13.06 3.87
CA ASN A 59 -1.84 -13.81 5.03
C ASN A 59 -1.03 -15.04 4.61
N GLN A 60 -1.41 -15.70 3.51
CA GLN A 60 -0.68 -16.84 2.97
C GLN A 60 0.63 -16.41 2.30
N LEU A 61 0.62 -15.33 1.51
CA LEU A 61 1.83 -14.74 0.93
C LEU A 61 2.82 -14.27 2.00
N GLN A 62 2.34 -13.75 3.14
CA GLN A 62 3.18 -13.41 4.29
C GLN A 62 3.87 -14.64 4.88
N LYS A 63 3.14 -15.74 5.06
CA LYS A 63 3.72 -17.02 5.52
C LYS A 63 4.78 -17.53 4.55
N ILE A 64 4.51 -17.49 3.24
CA ILE A 64 5.47 -17.90 2.21
C ILE A 64 6.73 -17.03 2.25
N ASN A 65 6.59 -15.71 2.34
CA ASN A 65 7.73 -14.80 2.43
C ASN A 65 8.55 -14.99 3.72
N ALA A 66 7.91 -15.40 4.82
CA ALA A 66 8.60 -15.69 6.08
C ALA A 66 9.50 -16.93 5.99
N VAL A 67 9.09 -17.96 5.25
CA VAL A 67 9.87 -19.21 5.08
C VAL A 67 10.89 -19.14 3.94
N SER A 68 10.64 -18.30 2.94
CA SER A 68 11.53 -18.12 1.78
C SER A 68 11.91 -16.64 1.59
N PRO A 69 12.70 -16.06 2.51
CA PRO A 69 13.13 -14.67 2.40
C PRO A 69 14.03 -14.49 1.17
N GLY A 70 13.90 -13.33 0.49
CA GLY A 70 14.75 -12.97 -0.65
C GLY A 70 14.11 -13.19 -2.03
N ASN A 71 12.89 -13.73 -2.10
CA ASN A 71 12.09 -13.66 -3.31
C ASN A 71 11.59 -12.21 -3.51
N ASN A 72 12.38 -11.40 -4.20
CA ASN A 72 12.07 -9.98 -4.45
C ASN A 72 10.76 -9.77 -5.22
N ALA A 73 10.39 -10.70 -6.11
CA ALA A 73 9.16 -10.60 -6.89
C ALA A 73 7.93 -10.77 -5.98
N LEU A 74 7.96 -11.79 -5.11
CA LEU A 74 6.96 -12.00 -4.06
C LEU A 74 6.88 -10.80 -3.12
N GLN A 75 8.01 -10.31 -2.63
CA GLN A 75 8.05 -9.18 -1.70
C GLN A 75 7.49 -7.90 -2.31
N ASN A 76 7.79 -7.63 -3.58
CA ASN A 76 7.22 -6.50 -4.31
C ASN A 76 5.70 -6.62 -4.43
N ALA A 77 5.20 -7.77 -4.93
CA ALA A 77 3.76 -8.01 -5.07
C ALA A 77 3.04 -7.91 -3.71
N LEU A 78 3.60 -8.51 -2.67
CA LEU A 78 3.05 -8.48 -1.32
C LEU A 78 3.01 -7.06 -0.73
N ALA A 79 4.07 -6.28 -0.88
CA ALA A 79 4.09 -4.89 -0.42
C ALA A 79 3.01 -4.04 -1.10
N GLN A 80 2.86 -4.17 -2.43
CA GLN A 80 1.81 -3.47 -3.17
C GLN A 80 0.39 -3.86 -2.70
N LEU A 81 0.15 -5.17 -2.49
CA LEU A 81 -1.12 -5.66 -1.98
C LEU A 81 -1.44 -5.14 -0.57
N LEU A 82 -0.43 -5.07 0.30
CA LEU A 82 -0.56 -4.54 1.65
C LEU A 82 -0.92 -3.05 1.63
N PHE A 83 -0.24 -2.23 0.82
CA PHE A 83 -0.59 -0.82 0.67
C PHE A 83 -1.99 -0.61 0.09
N ALA A 84 -2.36 -1.37 -0.96
CA ALA A 84 -3.68 -1.32 -1.56
C ALA A 84 -4.81 -1.77 -0.61
N SER A 85 -4.47 -2.50 0.44
CA SER A 85 -5.41 -2.95 1.49
C SER A 85 -5.36 -2.09 2.75
N GLY A 86 -4.65 -0.95 2.73
CA GLY A 86 -4.51 -0.05 3.89
C GLY A 86 -3.56 -0.55 4.98
N ARG A 87 -2.92 -1.71 4.82
CA ARG A 87 -1.99 -2.34 5.78
C ARG A 87 -0.57 -1.76 5.63
N ARG A 88 -0.43 -0.44 5.82
CA ARG A 88 0.80 0.30 5.45
C ARG A 88 2.04 -0.17 6.23
N ASP A 89 1.92 -0.36 7.53
CA ASP A 89 3.07 -0.73 8.38
C ASP A 89 3.66 -2.09 7.97
N GLU A 90 2.80 -3.04 7.65
CA GLU A 90 3.20 -4.35 7.14
C GLU A 90 3.82 -4.24 5.74
N GLY A 91 3.27 -3.38 4.87
CA GLY A 91 3.86 -3.09 3.56
C GLY A 91 5.30 -2.57 3.69
N PHE A 92 5.54 -1.62 4.60
CA PHE A 92 6.89 -1.12 4.88
C PHE A 92 7.80 -2.19 5.49
N ALA A 93 7.28 -3.07 6.35
CA ALA A 93 8.06 -4.18 6.89
C ALA A 93 8.55 -5.12 5.77
N VAL A 94 7.71 -5.41 4.78
CA VAL A 94 8.11 -6.20 3.59
C VAL A 94 9.14 -5.45 2.75
N LEU A 95 8.98 -4.15 2.52
CA LEU A 95 9.99 -3.36 1.81
C LEU A 95 11.34 -3.33 2.54
N LYS A 96 11.35 -3.26 3.88
CA LYS A 96 12.58 -3.37 4.68
C LYS A 96 13.26 -4.72 4.48
N GLN A 97 12.50 -5.81 4.40
CA GLN A 97 13.06 -7.14 4.08
C GLN A 97 13.64 -7.18 2.66
N MET A 98 12.91 -6.66 1.68
CA MET A 98 13.36 -6.58 0.28
C MET A 98 14.62 -5.72 0.13
N ALA A 99 14.77 -4.67 0.93
CA ALA A 99 15.94 -3.80 0.93
C ALA A 99 17.22 -4.44 1.52
N LYS A 100 17.11 -5.60 2.18
CA LYS A 100 18.27 -6.39 2.62
C LYS A 100 18.96 -7.06 1.44
N SER A 101 18.22 -7.35 0.37
CA SER A 101 18.75 -7.90 -0.87
C SER A 101 19.32 -6.78 -1.76
N SER A 102 20.52 -6.97 -2.32
CA SER A 102 21.12 -6.01 -3.25
C SER A 102 20.25 -5.80 -4.50
N THR A 103 19.66 -6.87 -5.01
CA THR A 103 18.79 -6.84 -6.20
C THR A 103 17.39 -6.29 -5.89
N GLY A 104 16.95 -6.34 -4.63
CA GLY A 104 15.66 -5.83 -4.19
C GLY A 104 15.69 -4.37 -3.72
N ARG A 105 16.86 -3.87 -3.29
CA ARG A 105 17.00 -2.55 -2.64
C ARG A 105 16.50 -1.38 -3.47
N SER A 106 16.86 -1.30 -4.74
CA SER A 106 16.46 -0.17 -5.60
C SER A 106 14.95 -0.14 -5.82
N ALA A 107 14.32 -1.30 -6.03
CA ALA A 107 12.87 -1.40 -6.17
C ALA A 107 12.15 -1.08 -4.85
N ALA A 108 12.64 -1.60 -3.73
CA ALA A 108 12.09 -1.31 -2.41
C ALA A 108 12.15 0.19 -2.08
N SER A 109 13.29 0.82 -2.37
CA SER A 109 13.52 2.26 -2.24
C SER A 109 12.50 3.07 -3.06
N ALA A 110 12.31 2.72 -4.34
CA ALA A 110 11.37 3.40 -5.22
C ALA A 110 9.92 3.28 -4.72
N ILE A 111 9.49 2.09 -4.31
CA ILE A 111 8.12 1.88 -3.80
C ILE A 111 7.90 2.66 -2.49
N TRP A 112 8.86 2.60 -1.56
CA TRP A 112 8.77 3.34 -0.30
C TRP A 112 8.64 4.83 -0.56
N TYR A 113 9.50 5.40 -1.41
CA TYR A 113 9.47 6.81 -1.71
C TYR A 113 8.16 7.23 -2.39
N GLN A 114 7.59 6.40 -3.28
CA GLN A 114 6.27 6.64 -3.86
C GLN A 114 5.17 6.75 -2.79
N GLN A 115 5.22 5.92 -1.75
CA GLN A 115 4.26 6.01 -0.64
C GLN A 115 4.37 7.33 0.13
N ILE A 116 5.59 7.86 0.29
CA ILE A 116 5.84 9.14 0.96
C ILE A 116 5.40 10.30 0.06
N LYS A 117 5.69 10.24 -1.24
CA LYS A 117 5.26 11.26 -2.21
C LYS A 117 3.75 11.43 -2.30
N ALA A 118 2.99 10.36 -2.04
CA ALA A 118 1.53 10.41 -2.00
C ALA A 118 0.98 11.13 -0.75
N LEU A 119 1.81 11.41 0.26
CA LEU A 119 1.41 12.16 1.45
C LEU A 119 1.36 13.66 1.16
N PRO A 120 0.39 14.40 1.71
CA PRO A 120 0.41 15.85 1.66
C PRO A 120 1.60 16.39 2.47
N VAL A 121 2.16 17.51 1.99
CA VAL A 121 3.25 18.22 2.67
C VAL A 121 2.80 18.60 4.08
N SER A 122 3.51 18.06 5.07
CA SER A 122 3.21 18.10 6.50
C SER A 122 4.41 17.64 7.31
N ASP A 123 4.42 17.88 8.61
CA ASP A 123 5.46 17.38 9.51
C ASP A 123 5.57 15.85 9.45
N ALA A 124 4.44 15.14 9.31
CA ALA A 124 4.41 13.69 9.15
C ALA A 124 5.14 13.22 7.87
N SER A 125 4.94 13.92 6.75
CA SER A 125 5.67 13.62 5.51
C SER A 125 7.18 13.92 5.65
N GLY A 126 7.56 14.91 6.46
CA GLY A 126 8.95 15.23 6.78
C GLY A 126 9.63 14.13 7.58
N HIS A 127 8.97 13.63 8.63
CA HIS A 127 9.45 12.46 9.40
C HIS A 127 9.56 11.22 8.52
N ALA A 128 8.56 10.95 7.66
CA ALA A 128 8.60 9.81 6.75
C ALA A 128 9.78 9.88 5.76
N LEU A 129 10.12 11.07 5.25
CA LEU A 129 11.31 11.29 4.42
C LEU A 129 12.61 11.03 5.20
N GLN A 130 12.70 11.48 6.46
CA GLN A 130 13.87 11.23 7.32
C GLN A 130 14.05 9.74 7.58
N ASP A 131 12.98 9.02 7.93
CA ASP A 131 12.99 7.57 8.15
C ASP A 131 13.47 6.83 6.89
N TYR A 132 12.93 7.21 5.73
CA TYR A 132 13.37 6.66 4.45
C TYR A 132 14.87 6.92 4.18
N LEU A 133 15.36 8.13 4.44
CA LEU A 133 16.78 8.48 4.24
C LEU A 133 17.71 7.81 5.26
N SER A 134 17.20 7.34 6.39
CA SER A 134 17.98 6.52 7.34
C SER A 134 18.16 5.07 6.84
N GLN A 135 17.23 4.60 6.00
CA GLN A 135 17.23 3.23 5.47
C GLN A 135 17.92 3.09 4.11
N PHE A 136 17.94 4.16 3.30
CA PHE A 136 18.49 4.18 1.94
C PHE A 136 19.48 5.33 1.76
N SER A 137 20.69 5.01 1.32
CA SER A 137 21.82 5.96 1.22
C SER A 137 22.04 6.55 -0.17
N ASP A 138 21.57 5.88 -1.21
CA ASP A 138 21.94 6.09 -2.61
C ASP A 138 20.78 5.80 -3.58
N GLY A 139 20.93 6.27 -4.83
CA GLY A 139 19.94 6.14 -5.92
C GLY A 139 19.04 7.36 -6.12
N ASP A 140 18.32 7.38 -7.24
CA ASP A 140 17.52 8.54 -7.67
C ASP A 140 16.42 8.92 -6.68
N SER A 141 15.77 7.91 -6.07
CA SER A 141 14.74 8.13 -5.06
C SER A 141 15.31 8.78 -3.80
N VAL A 142 16.55 8.46 -3.42
CA VAL A 142 17.25 9.10 -2.30
C VAL A 142 17.59 10.56 -2.61
N SER A 143 18.12 10.83 -3.80
CA SER A 143 18.39 12.20 -4.26
C SER A 143 17.13 13.05 -4.28
N ALA A 144 16.03 12.50 -4.81
CA ALA A 144 14.74 13.18 -4.85
C ALA A 144 14.16 13.41 -3.44
N ALA A 145 14.23 12.42 -2.55
CA ALA A 145 13.78 12.55 -1.16
C ALA A 145 14.56 13.63 -0.39
N ARG A 146 15.89 13.71 -0.56
CA ARG A 146 16.73 14.77 0.02
C ARG A 146 16.31 16.16 -0.48
N ALA A 147 16.04 16.30 -1.78
CA ALA A 147 15.58 17.55 -2.36
C ALA A 147 14.20 17.95 -1.81
N GLN A 148 13.26 17.01 -1.73
CA GLN A 148 11.93 17.24 -1.17
C GLN A 148 12.00 17.66 0.30
N LEU A 149 12.81 16.99 1.12
CA LEU A 149 12.97 17.32 2.54
C LEU A 149 13.52 18.74 2.75
N ARG A 150 14.46 19.18 1.90
CA ARG A 150 14.98 20.57 1.94
C ARG A 150 13.95 21.61 1.47
N ALA A 151 13.01 21.23 0.62
CA ALA A 151 11.98 22.13 0.09
C ALA A 151 10.77 22.30 1.04
N GLN A 152 10.44 21.28 1.83
CA GLN A 152 9.24 21.28 2.70
C GLN A 152 9.14 22.48 3.66
N PRO A 153 10.20 22.90 4.39
CA PRO A 153 10.08 24.01 5.33
C PRO A 153 9.61 25.30 4.68
N LYS A 154 10.07 25.58 3.45
CA LYS A 154 9.65 26.78 2.69
C LYS A 154 8.17 26.70 2.29
N GLN A 155 7.68 25.52 1.95
CA GLN A 155 6.29 25.30 1.56
C GLN A 155 5.34 25.43 2.76
N LEU A 156 5.74 24.90 3.93
CA LEU A 156 4.99 25.03 5.18
C LEU A 156 4.97 26.47 5.71
N ALA A 157 6.04 27.24 5.47
CA ALA A 157 6.10 28.65 5.82
C ALA A 157 5.31 29.57 4.88
N ALA A 158 4.88 29.09 3.70
CA ALA A 158 4.22 29.91 2.70
C ALA A 158 2.83 30.42 3.18
N PRO A 159 2.48 31.69 2.92
CA PRO A 159 1.22 32.29 3.39
C PRO A 159 -0.03 31.53 2.97
N ALA A 160 -0.06 31.00 1.74
CA ALA A 160 -1.19 30.21 1.22
C ALA A 160 -1.44 28.93 2.03
N PHE A 161 -0.38 28.30 2.55
CA PHE A 161 -0.48 27.10 3.38
C PHE A 161 -1.03 27.44 4.78
N ARG A 162 -0.55 28.56 5.36
CA ARG A 162 -1.04 29.08 6.64
C ARG A 162 -2.51 29.50 6.57
N ALA A 163 -2.93 30.19 5.51
CA ALA A 163 -4.32 30.59 5.29
C ALA A 163 -5.26 29.39 5.15
N ARG A 164 -4.84 28.33 4.44
CA ARG A 164 -5.61 27.08 4.32
C ARG A 164 -5.73 26.34 5.65
N ALA A 165 -4.67 26.28 6.45
CA ALA A 165 -4.69 25.69 7.79
C ALA A 165 -5.62 26.46 8.75
N GLN A 166 -5.60 27.79 8.70
CA GLN A 166 -6.45 28.65 9.53
C GLN A 166 -7.93 28.64 9.08
N GLY A 167 -8.19 28.62 7.77
CA GLY A 167 -9.55 28.51 7.22
C GLY A 167 -10.23 27.17 7.51
N GLY A 168 -9.48 26.07 7.55
CA GLY A 168 -9.98 24.76 7.97
C GLY A 168 -10.32 24.68 9.46
N ALA A 169 -9.53 25.32 10.33
CA ALA A 169 -9.80 25.39 11.76
C ALA A 169 -11.06 26.22 12.10
N ALA A 170 -11.29 27.32 11.37
CA ALA A 170 -12.50 28.14 11.53
C ALA A 170 -13.78 27.41 11.07
N GLY A 171 -13.70 26.60 10.01
CA GLY A 171 -14.83 25.81 9.52
C GLY A 171 -15.27 24.68 10.46
N ALA A 172 -14.32 24.07 11.19
CA ALA A 172 -14.62 23.05 12.20
C ALA A 172 -15.18 23.65 13.51
N ALA A 173 -14.77 24.87 13.86
CA ALA A 173 -15.27 25.59 15.04
C ALA A 173 -16.68 26.21 14.83
N GLY A 174 -17.14 26.37 13.59
CA GLY A 174 -18.48 26.93 13.27
C GLY A 174 -19.63 25.92 13.25
N GLY A 175 -19.36 24.62 13.46
CA GLY A 175 -20.32 23.53 13.29
C GLY A 175 -21.13 23.12 14.55
N GLY A 176 -21.11 23.90 15.62
CA GLY A 176 -21.82 23.60 16.87
C GLY A 176 -22.77 24.73 17.28
N GLY A 177 -23.99 24.73 16.75
CA GLY A 177 -24.96 25.79 17.06
C GLY A 177 -26.37 25.52 16.54
N GLY A 178 -26.86 24.30 16.68
CA GLY A 178 -28.25 23.96 16.41
C GLY A 178 -29.18 24.34 17.58
N ALA A 179 -30.10 25.27 17.29
CA ALA A 179 -31.51 25.26 17.66
C ALA A 179 -32.05 26.09 18.86
N ARG A 180 -33.13 26.82 18.52
CA ARG A 180 -34.24 27.42 19.34
C ARG A 180 -33.90 28.77 20.00
N ALA A 181 -34.73 29.82 19.95
CA ALA A 181 -36.19 29.86 19.94
C ALA A 181 -36.73 31.15 19.29
N ARG A 182 -37.95 31.04 18.74
CA ARG A 182 -38.84 32.15 18.40
C ARG A 182 -39.30 32.84 19.70
N GLY A 183 -39.30 34.17 19.73
CA GLY A 183 -39.95 34.97 20.78
C GLY A 183 -40.14 36.41 20.35
N ARG A 184 -41.40 36.79 20.03
CA ARG A 184 -41.87 38.16 19.77
C ARG A 184 -41.58 39.08 20.95
N PRO A 185 -41.34 40.39 20.75
CA PRO A 185 -41.73 41.39 21.74
C PRO A 185 -43.09 41.99 21.39
N ALA A 186 -43.92 42.13 22.43
CA ALA A 186 -45.11 42.96 22.46
C ALA A 186 -44.74 44.41 22.83
N GLY A 187 -45.57 45.36 22.42
CA GLY A 187 -45.56 46.76 22.85
C GLY A 187 -45.98 47.65 21.68
N GLY A 188 -47.02 48.48 21.76
CA GLY A 188 -48.00 48.78 22.80
C GLY A 188 -49.12 49.58 22.14
#